data_AF-A0A974NE23-F1
#
_entry.id   AF-A0A974NE23-F1
#
_cell.length_a   1.000
_cell.length_b   1.000
_cell.length_c   1.000
_cell.angle_alpha   90.00
_cell.angle_beta   90.00
_cell.angle_gamma   90.00
#
_symmetry.space_group_name_H-M   'P 1'
#
loop_
_entity.id
_entity.type
_entity.pdbx_description
1 polymer ?
#
loop_
_entity_poly.entity_id
_entity_poly.type
_entity_poly.pdbx_seq_one_letter_code
_entity_poly.pdbx_strand_id
1 'polypeptide(L)'
;MVDLAFLQNKLQTAPAGFGYADVGQWLQDVPHIELLADIKPLFFEALSKKELLAFITLLKHRYIKDGPAYNLFQDHFEEYIKQNGLEDFYHGLYLYKDSSQCLDFTVLTKALTKLVISTSDTITTVIIPAGKQLEALELSYLAQLQHLQQIEQAKGLMYLAVNQCPQLTDFSFIKKLKKLVWLDLSGNQQLTDLSFLLASSQIVFLQLLDMELLDNPKVFKQLSKLKYLKYLTISGKQTQITELRKQLPNCVVNGISAINNQSY
;
A
#
# COMPACT_ATOMS: atom_id res chain seq x y z
N MET A 1 8.21 -20.92 1.49
CA MET A 1 7.97 -20.33 0.17
C MET A 1 6.58 -20.75 -0.28
N VAL A 2 5.71 -19.77 -0.55
CA VAL A 2 4.33 -20.02 -0.95
C VAL A 2 4.29 -20.48 -2.41
N ASP A 3 3.47 -21.48 -2.74
CA ASP A 3 3.31 -21.97 -4.11
C ASP A 3 2.50 -20.97 -4.94
N LEU A 4 3.16 -20.36 -5.94
CA LEU A 4 2.54 -19.39 -6.84
C LEU A 4 1.41 -20.00 -7.68
N ALA A 5 1.55 -21.26 -8.12
CA ALA A 5 0.52 -21.92 -8.93
C ALA A 5 -0.75 -22.16 -8.10
N PHE A 6 -0.57 -22.54 -6.83
CA PHE A 6 -1.67 -22.62 -5.88
C PHE A 6 -2.37 -21.25 -5.72
N LEU A 7 -1.61 -20.17 -5.49
CA LEU A 7 -2.19 -18.84 -5.33
C LEU A 7 -2.93 -18.37 -6.59
N GLN A 8 -2.37 -18.58 -7.78
CA GLN A 8 -3.01 -18.26 -9.06
C GLN A 8 -4.36 -18.98 -9.21
N ASN A 9 -4.39 -20.28 -8.96
CA ASN A 9 -5.63 -21.06 -8.97
C ASN A 9 -6.62 -20.50 -7.94
N LYS A 10 -6.13 -20.15 -6.75
CA LYS A 10 -6.95 -19.60 -5.67
C LYS A 10 -7.67 -18.30 -6.05
N LEU A 11 -7.04 -17.43 -6.83
CA LEU A 11 -7.68 -16.19 -7.32
C LEU A 11 -8.90 -16.47 -8.19
N GLN A 12 -8.90 -17.57 -8.96
CA GLN A 12 -10.01 -17.96 -9.82
C GLN A 12 -11.20 -18.48 -9.01
N THR A 13 -10.92 -19.19 -7.92
CA THR A 13 -11.94 -19.77 -7.02
C THR A 13 -12.50 -18.76 -6.01
N ALA A 14 -12.17 -17.48 -6.13
CA ALA A 14 -12.69 -16.46 -5.22
C ALA A 14 -14.23 -16.43 -5.22
N PRO A 15 -14.87 -16.17 -4.06
CA PRO A 15 -16.31 -16.09 -3.98
C PRO A 15 -16.85 -14.92 -4.82
N ALA A 16 -18.12 -15.00 -5.22
CA ALA A 16 -18.77 -13.91 -5.97
C ALA A 16 -19.00 -12.67 -5.08
N GLY A 17 -19.16 -12.88 -3.77
CA GLY A 17 -19.23 -11.84 -2.75
C GLY A 17 -18.04 -11.91 -1.80
N PHE A 18 -17.61 -10.76 -1.30
CA PHE A 18 -16.51 -10.64 -0.33
C PHE A 18 -17.04 -10.35 1.07
N GLY A 19 -18.08 -11.09 1.49
CA GLY A 19 -18.56 -11.08 2.86
C GLY A 19 -17.51 -11.68 3.81
N TYR A 20 -17.53 -11.29 5.10
CA TYR A 20 -16.52 -11.74 6.06
C TYR A 20 -16.42 -13.28 6.15
N ALA A 21 -17.55 -13.97 6.20
CA ALA A 21 -17.60 -15.43 6.27
C ALA A 21 -17.03 -16.09 4.99
N ASP A 22 -17.44 -15.61 3.81
CA ASP A 22 -16.97 -16.13 2.53
C ASP A 22 -15.46 -15.94 2.35
N VAL A 23 -14.93 -14.78 2.75
CA VAL A 23 -13.49 -14.50 2.71
C VAL A 23 -12.73 -15.40 3.68
N GLY A 24 -13.25 -15.58 4.91
CA GLY A 24 -12.64 -16.47 5.90
C GLY A 24 -12.56 -17.91 5.40
N GLN A 25 -13.66 -18.44 4.86
CA GLN A 25 -13.71 -19.79 4.30
C GLN A 25 -12.84 -19.92 3.05
N TRP A 26 -12.88 -18.94 2.14
CA TRP A 26 -12.07 -18.97 0.94
C TRP A 26 -10.58 -18.97 1.26
N LEU A 27 -10.11 -18.18 2.22
CA LEU A 27 -8.69 -18.07 2.53
C LEU A 27 -8.17 -19.14 3.50
N GLN A 28 -9.03 -20.00 4.07
CA GLN A 28 -8.67 -20.89 5.19
C GLN A 28 -7.45 -21.80 4.95
N ASP A 29 -7.21 -22.19 3.70
CA ASP A 29 -6.12 -23.06 3.22
C ASP A 29 -4.95 -22.27 2.62
N VAL A 30 -5.07 -20.94 2.51
CA VAL A 30 -3.98 -20.06 2.05
C VAL A 30 -3.03 -19.83 3.22
N PRO A 31 -1.74 -20.23 3.11
CA PRO A 31 -0.79 -20.06 4.19
C PRO A 31 -0.44 -18.59 4.41
N HIS A 32 0.16 -18.32 5.56
CA HIS A 32 0.82 -17.05 5.84
C HIS A 32 1.85 -16.74 4.74
N ILE A 33 1.83 -15.51 4.23
CA ILE A 33 2.87 -15.01 3.33
C ILE A 33 3.89 -14.28 4.20
N GLU A 34 5.10 -14.81 4.24
CA GLU A 34 6.19 -14.25 5.04
C GLU A 34 6.82 -13.03 4.38
N LEU A 35 7.07 -13.13 3.06
CA LEU A 35 7.72 -12.10 2.26
C LEU A 35 6.85 -11.73 1.05
N LEU A 36 6.73 -10.44 0.77
CA LEU A 36 6.06 -9.94 -0.42
C LEU A 36 6.84 -10.27 -1.68
N ALA A 37 8.16 -10.43 -1.57
CA ALA A 37 9.00 -10.92 -2.65
C ALA A 37 8.53 -12.28 -3.20
N ASP A 38 8.02 -13.18 -2.34
CA ASP A 38 7.55 -14.52 -2.74
C ASP A 38 6.33 -14.47 -3.65
N ILE A 39 5.45 -13.48 -3.44
CA ILE A 39 4.23 -13.29 -4.24
C ILE A 39 4.35 -12.16 -5.26
N LYS A 40 5.54 -11.58 -5.42
CA LYS A 40 5.80 -10.48 -6.35
C LYS A 40 5.29 -10.74 -7.78
N PRO A 41 5.44 -11.95 -8.37
CA PRO A 41 4.95 -12.21 -9.72
C PRO A 41 3.45 -11.93 -9.91
N LEU A 42 2.62 -12.19 -8.88
CA LEU A 42 1.17 -11.98 -8.95
C LEU A 42 0.79 -10.52 -9.18
N PHE A 43 1.60 -9.56 -8.73
CA PHE A 43 1.37 -8.14 -8.98
C PHE A 43 1.41 -7.80 -10.47
N PHE A 44 2.12 -8.58 -11.27
CA PHE A 44 2.32 -8.30 -12.69
C PHE A 44 1.43 -9.16 -13.58
N GLU A 45 0.56 -9.99 -13.02
CA GLU A 45 -0.36 -10.82 -13.81
C GLU A 45 -1.47 -10.00 -14.47
N ALA A 46 -2.04 -10.58 -15.53
CA ALA A 46 -3.22 -10.05 -16.18
C ALA A 46 -4.46 -10.58 -15.46
N LEU A 47 -4.84 -9.93 -14.36
CA LEU A 47 -5.99 -10.34 -13.56
C LEU A 47 -7.28 -9.74 -14.11
N SER A 48 -8.33 -10.56 -14.21
CA SER A 48 -9.71 -10.08 -14.39
C SER A 48 -10.14 -9.23 -13.18
N LYS A 49 -11.26 -8.50 -13.30
CA LYS A 49 -11.79 -7.70 -12.18
C LYS A 49 -12.03 -8.53 -10.91
N LYS A 50 -12.49 -9.78 -11.07
CA LYS A 50 -12.76 -10.71 -9.96
C LYS A 50 -11.45 -11.16 -9.31
N GLU A 51 -10.49 -11.61 -10.12
CA GLU A 51 -9.18 -12.07 -9.63
C GLU A 51 -8.36 -10.92 -9.03
N LEU A 52 -8.51 -9.70 -9.55
CA LEU A 52 -7.94 -8.51 -8.95
C LEU A 52 -8.47 -8.30 -7.53
N LEU A 53 -9.79 -8.29 -7.35
CA LEU A 53 -10.38 -8.13 -6.03
C LEU A 53 -9.95 -9.27 -5.09
N ALA A 54 -9.90 -10.50 -5.60
CA ALA A 54 -9.36 -11.64 -4.89
C ALA A 54 -7.91 -11.41 -4.44
N PHE A 55 -7.04 -10.97 -5.33
CA PHE A 55 -5.63 -10.72 -5.04
C PHE A 55 -5.47 -9.65 -3.96
N ILE A 56 -6.24 -8.56 -4.04
CA ILE A 56 -6.23 -7.50 -3.02
C ILE A 56 -6.67 -8.04 -1.66
N THR A 57 -7.74 -8.82 -1.63
CA THR A 57 -8.23 -9.45 -0.40
C THR A 57 -7.18 -10.41 0.18
N LEU A 58 -6.59 -11.26 -0.65
CA LEU A 58 -5.55 -12.20 -0.23
C LEU A 58 -4.32 -11.47 0.32
N LEU A 59 -3.79 -10.49 -0.40
CA LEU A 59 -2.66 -9.66 0.01
C LEU A 59 -2.92 -9.01 1.38
N LYS A 60 -4.11 -8.44 1.57
CA LYS A 60 -4.48 -7.79 2.83
C LYS A 60 -4.54 -8.78 4.00
N HIS A 61 -5.14 -9.95 3.79
CA HIS A 61 -5.43 -10.91 4.86
C HIS A 61 -4.31 -11.91 5.14
N ARG A 62 -3.40 -12.14 4.18
CA ARG A 62 -2.34 -13.15 4.29
C ARG A 62 -0.93 -12.57 4.32
N TYR A 63 -0.80 -11.27 4.11
CA TYR A 63 0.48 -10.57 4.23
C TYR A 63 0.37 -9.30 5.09
N ILE A 64 -0.38 -8.28 4.64
CA ILE A 64 -0.36 -6.93 5.24
C ILE A 64 -0.87 -6.94 6.69
N LYS A 65 -2.05 -7.51 6.92
CA LYS A 65 -2.70 -7.57 8.26
C LYS A 65 -2.55 -8.93 8.93
N ASP A 66 -1.60 -9.72 8.45
CA ASP A 66 -1.34 -11.06 8.95
C ASP A 66 -0.15 -11.01 9.93
N GLY A 67 -0.39 -10.65 11.19
CA GLY A 67 0.65 -10.42 12.18
C GLY A 67 0.14 -10.47 13.61
N PRO A 68 1.03 -10.44 14.62
CA PRO A 68 0.62 -10.43 16.03
C PRO A 68 -0.30 -9.24 16.29
N ALA A 69 -1.34 -9.50 17.10
CA ALA A 69 -2.49 -8.65 17.27
C ALA A 69 -2.18 -7.29 17.94
N TYR A 70 -3.21 -6.45 17.89
CA TYR A 70 -3.41 -5.19 18.60
C TYR A 70 -2.79 -5.12 20.01
N ASN A 71 -2.36 -3.92 20.40
CA ASN A 71 -2.00 -3.54 21.78
C ASN A 71 -0.70 -4.17 22.32
N LEU A 72 0.21 -4.64 21.45
CA LEU A 72 1.54 -5.15 21.85
C LEU A 72 2.29 -4.18 22.76
N PHE A 73 2.13 -2.87 22.53
CA PHE A 73 2.78 -1.80 23.27
C PHE A 73 1.81 -0.97 24.12
N GLN A 74 0.69 -1.59 24.54
CA GLN A 74 -0.34 -0.96 25.39
C GLN A 74 -0.89 0.36 24.83
N ASP A 75 -0.93 0.48 23.50
CA ASP A 75 -1.37 1.68 22.77
C ASP A 75 -0.56 2.94 23.12
N HIS A 76 0.66 2.76 23.67
CA HIS A 76 1.61 3.83 23.93
C HIS A 76 3.05 3.34 23.68
N PHE A 77 3.35 3.04 22.42
CA PHE A 77 4.67 2.59 21.95
C PHE A 77 5.85 3.35 22.57
N GLU A 78 5.84 4.69 22.51
CA GLU A 78 6.95 5.53 22.95
C GLU A 78 7.27 5.34 24.45
N GLU A 79 6.24 5.27 25.30
CA GLU A 79 6.42 5.03 26.74
C GLU A 79 6.84 3.58 27.01
N TYR A 80 6.19 2.63 26.32
CA TYR A 80 6.47 1.20 26.47
C TYR A 80 7.95 0.89 26.18
N ILE A 81 8.48 1.38 25.06
CA ILE A 81 9.87 1.09 24.68
C ILE A 81 10.88 1.78 25.58
N LYS A 82 10.55 2.92 26.19
CA LYS A 82 11.42 3.59 27.17
C LYS A 82 11.62 2.72 28.42
N GLN A 83 10.61 1.93 28.78
CA GLN A 83 10.63 1.08 29.97
C GLN A 83 11.18 -0.33 29.68
N ASN A 84 10.83 -0.90 28.53
CA ASN A 84 11.08 -2.32 28.22
C ASN A 84 12.15 -2.54 27.14
N GLY A 85 12.54 -1.49 26.42
CA GLY A 85 13.33 -1.60 25.20
C GLY A 85 12.49 -2.04 23.99
N LEU A 86 13.15 -2.12 22.84
CA LEU A 86 12.57 -2.63 21.59
C LEU A 86 13.53 -3.65 20.98
N GLU A 87 13.06 -4.88 20.83
CA GLU A 87 13.89 -5.98 20.33
C GLU A 87 13.78 -6.14 18.80
N ASP A 88 14.90 -6.39 18.12
CA ASP A 88 14.96 -6.50 16.65
C ASP A 88 14.67 -7.93 16.15
N PHE A 89 13.56 -8.52 16.60
CA PHE A 89 13.05 -9.82 16.13
C PHE A 89 11.65 -9.74 15.49
N TYR A 90 10.98 -8.58 15.57
CA TYR A 90 9.65 -8.41 15.01
C TYR A 90 9.70 -8.46 13.47
N HIS A 91 9.00 -9.42 12.88
CA HIS A 91 8.86 -9.52 11.43
C HIS A 91 7.72 -8.63 10.92
N GLY A 92 6.66 -8.46 11.70
CA GLY A 92 5.57 -7.56 11.40
C GLY A 92 5.06 -6.86 12.65
N LEU A 93 4.72 -5.58 12.51
CA LEU A 93 4.12 -4.79 13.58
C LEU A 93 2.82 -4.14 13.11
N TYR A 94 1.82 -4.19 13.98
CA TYR A 94 0.52 -3.57 13.77
C TYR A 94 0.15 -2.73 14.99
N LEU A 95 0.14 -1.41 14.83
CA LEU A 95 -0.26 -0.44 15.85
C LEU A 95 -1.62 0.15 15.45
N TYR A 96 -2.55 0.17 16.40
CA TYR A 96 -3.88 0.74 16.19
C TYR A 96 -4.29 1.55 17.40
N LYS A 97 -4.75 2.79 17.18
CA LYS A 97 -5.09 3.72 18.27
C LYS A 97 -3.92 3.98 19.22
N ASP A 98 -2.69 3.86 18.73
CA ASP A 98 -1.52 4.24 19.51
C ASP A 98 -1.52 5.76 19.75
N SER A 99 -1.32 6.11 21.01
CA SER A 99 -1.42 7.47 21.56
C SER A 99 -0.07 8.18 21.65
N SER A 100 1.02 7.54 21.24
CA SER A 100 2.35 8.15 21.21
C SER A 100 2.45 9.33 20.26
N GLN A 101 3.37 10.26 20.52
CA GLN A 101 3.63 11.38 19.61
C GLN A 101 4.66 11.03 18.54
N CYS A 102 5.68 10.26 18.92
CA CYS A 102 6.76 9.82 18.05
C CYS A 102 6.88 8.30 18.06
N LEU A 103 6.88 7.69 16.88
CA LEU A 103 7.16 6.27 16.71
C LEU A 103 8.53 6.09 16.06
N ASP A 104 9.53 5.73 16.87
CA ASP A 104 10.89 5.46 16.42
C ASP A 104 11.16 3.95 16.31
N PHE A 105 11.27 3.47 15.07
CA PHE A 105 11.55 2.07 14.77
C PHE A 105 13.01 1.84 14.32
N THR A 106 13.91 2.81 14.49
CA THR A 106 15.29 2.73 13.96
C THR A 106 16.08 1.52 14.42
N VAL A 107 15.75 0.94 15.58
CA VAL A 107 16.36 -0.29 16.11
C VAL A 107 15.99 -1.54 15.30
N LEU A 108 14.87 -1.54 14.57
CA LEU A 108 14.32 -2.71 13.87
C LEU A 108 14.94 -2.93 12.48
N THR A 109 16.24 -3.18 12.43
CA THR A 109 17.02 -3.23 11.17
C THR A 109 17.10 -4.60 10.52
N LYS A 110 16.81 -5.68 11.24
CA LYS A 110 17.13 -7.05 10.80
C LYS A 110 15.93 -7.84 10.28
N ALA A 111 14.79 -7.73 10.96
CA ALA A 111 13.67 -8.66 10.75
C ALA A 111 12.40 -8.01 10.19
N LEU A 112 12.18 -6.71 10.42
CA LEU A 112 10.89 -6.08 10.11
C LEU A 112 10.63 -6.02 8.59
N THR A 113 9.64 -6.79 8.13
CA THR A 113 9.19 -6.82 6.74
C THR A 113 7.94 -6.00 6.50
N LYS A 114 7.11 -5.80 7.54
CA LYS A 114 5.87 -5.02 7.45
C LYS A 114 5.59 -4.19 8.70
N LEU A 115 5.14 -2.97 8.47
CA LEU A 115 4.70 -2.04 9.50
C LEU A 115 3.36 -1.45 9.13
N VAL A 116 2.38 -1.60 10.01
CA VAL A 116 1.05 -1.03 9.87
C VAL A 116 0.76 -0.16 11.08
N ILE A 117 0.43 1.11 10.85
CA ILE A 117 0.05 2.06 11.89
C ILE A 117 -1.27 2.69 11.45
N SER A 118 -2.28 2.56 12.29
CA SER A 118 -3.65 2.91 11.91
C SER A 118 -4.39 3.64 13.01
N THR A 119 -5.18 4.64 12.63
CA THR A 119 -6.08 5.38 13.54
C THR A 119 -5.32 6.00 14.71
N SER A 120 -4.82 7.23 14.54
CA SER A 120 -4.26 8.00 15.65
C SER A 120 -4.48 9.49 15.41
N ASP A 121 -4.73 10.22 16.49
CA ASP A 121 -4.88 11.67 16.53
C ASP A 121 -3.71 12.38 17.24
N THR A 122 -2.68 11.64 17.67
CA THR A 122 -1.52 12.20 18.39
C THR A 122 -0.18 12.02 17.68
N ILE A 123 -0.03 10.97 16.84
CA ILE A 123 1.23 10.68 16.16
C ILE A 123 1.55 11.81 15.17
N THR A 124 2.67 12.49 15.39
CA THR A 124 3.19 13.54 14.51
C THR A 124 4.38 13.08 13.67
N THR A 125 5.14 12.11 14.19
CA THR A 125 6.39 11.63 13.60
C THR A 125 6.45 10.11 13.60
N VAL A 126 6.82 9.55 12.45
CA VAL A 126 7.19 8.14 12.30
C VAL A 126 8.58 8.06 11.70
N ILE A 127 9.50 7.36 12.36
CA ILE A 127 10.88 7.15 11.91
C ILE A 127 11.03 5.69 11.48
N ILE A 128 11.27 5.48 10.18
CA ILE A 128 11.34 4.17 9.56
C ILE A 128 12.72 3.54 9.76
N PRO A 129 12.84 2.22 10.05
CA PRO A 129 14.13 1.57 10.17
C PRO A 129 14.94 1.65 8.88
N ALA A 130 16.24 1.88 9.02
CA ALA A 130 17.16 1.74 7.91
C ALA A 130 17.32 0.26 7.55
N GLY A 131 16.94 -0.13 6.32
CA GLY A 131 17.06 -1.54 5.94
C GLY A 131 16.45 -1.90 4.58
N LYS A 132 16.84 -3.08 4.08
CA LYS A 132 16.26 -3.65 2.84
C LYS A 132 15.09 -4.59 3.11
N GLN A 133 14.78 -4.88 4.37
CA GLN A 133 13.82 -5.90 4.75
C GLN A 133 12.38 -5.40 4.74
N LEU A 134 12.16 -4.11 5.06
CA LEU A 134 10.82 -3.53 5.03
C LEU A 134 10.29 -3.52 3.59
N GLU A 135 9.28 -4.34 3.36
CA GLU A 135 8.61 -4.58 2.08
C GLU A 135 7.24 -3.91 2.02
N ALA A 136 6.56 -3.75 3.17
CA ALA A 136 5.28 -3.06 3.27
C ALA A 136 5.19 -2.05 4.41
N LEU A 137 4.63 -0.88 4.10
CA LEU A 137 4.30 0.15 5.06
C LEU A 137 2.85 0.63 4.80
N GLU A 138 2.00 0.57 5.82
CA GLU A 138 0.65 1.15 5.82
C GLU A 138 0.53 2.15 6.96
N LEU A 139 0.29 3.42 6.61
CA LEU A 139 0.01 4.54 7.51
C LEU A 139 -1.39 5.05 7.18
N SER A 140 -2.35 4.80 8.07
CA SER A 140 -3.76 5.07 7.77
C SER A 140 -4.42 5.88 8.88
N TYR A 141 -5.16 6.92 8.53
CA TYR A 141 -5.93 7.72 9.51
C TYR A 141 -5.03 8.31 10.62
N LEU A 142 -3.89 8.90 10.24
CA LEU A 142 -2.98 9.57 11.16
C LEU A 142 -3.16 11.08 11.00
N ALA A 143 -4.14 11.62 11.74
CA ALA A 143 -4.66 12.97 11.51
C ALA A 143 -3.60 14.08 11.75
N GLN A 144 -2.60 13.80 12.59
CA GLN A 144 -1.53 14.73 12.95
C GLN A 144 -0.17 14.38 12.35
N LEU A 145 -0.06 13.34 11.51
CA LEU A 145 1.23 12.93 10.95
C LEU A 145 1.78 14.02 10.04
N GLN A 146 2.93 14.60 10.40
CA GLN A 146 3.62 15.65 9.65
C GLN A 146 4.96 15.17 9.10
N HIS A 147 5.60 14.22 9.80
CA HIS A 147 6.96 13.82 9.51
C HIS A 147 7.07 12.32 9.35
N LEU A 148 7.47 11.90 8.15
CA LEU A 148 7.85 10.53 7.85
C LEU A 148 9.35 10.51 7.54
N GLN A 149 10.14 10.10 8.54
CA GLN A 149 11.60 10.20 8.49
C GLN A 149 12.24 8.89 8.05
N GLN A 150 13.37 9.00 7.35
CA GLN A 150 14.21 7.88 6.90
C GLN A 150 13.55 6.85 5.97
N ILE A 151 12.31 7.05 5.53
CA ILE A 151 11.59 6.14 4.62
C ILE A 151 12.37 5.88 3.32
N GLU A 152 13.17 6.84 2.85
CA GLU A 152 13.99 6.63 1.67
C GLU A 152 15.05 5.54 1.84
N GLN A 153 15.36 5.13 3.07
CA GLN A 153 16.29 4.04 3.37
C GLN A 153 15.63 2.65 3.24
N ALA A 154 14.30 2.57 3.22
CA ALA A 154 13.55 1.34 3.00
C ALA A 154 13.63 0.88 1.53
N LYS A 155 14.82 0.46 1.08
CA LYS A 155 15.08 0.08 -0.33
C LYS A 155 14.38 -1.22 -0.76
N GLY A 156 13.83 -1.96 0.20
CA GLY A 156 13.00 -3.14 -0.01
C GLY A 156 11.54 -2.81 -0.34
N LEU A 157 11.09 -1.59 -0.08
CA LEU A 157 9.66 -1.27 -0.04
C LEU A 157 8.99 -1.49 -1.40
N MET A 158 7.99 -2.36 -1.39
CA MET A 158 7.20 -2.78 -2.55
C MET A 158 5.74 -2.33 -2.41
N TYR A 159 5.23 -2.21 -1.18
CA TYR A 159 3.90 -1.72 -0.86
C TYR A 159 4.00 -0.49 0.05
N LEU A 160 3.35 0.60 -0.36
CA LEU A 160 3.21 1.80 0.45
C LEU A 160 1.74 2.24 0.40
N ALA A 161 1.11 2.29 1.57
CA ALA A 161 -0.15 2.99 1.77
C ALA A 161 0.08 4.12 2.77
N VAL A 162 -0.21 5.35 2.37
CA VAL A 162 -0.26 6.50 3.26
C VAL A 162 -1.58 7.18 2.98
N ASN A 163 -2.63 6.83 3.71
CA ASN A 163 -3.99 7.25 3.42
C ASN A 163 -4.59 8.01 4.60
N GLN A 164 -5.39 9.04 4.31
CA GLN A 164 -6.04 9.86 5.34
C GLN A 164 -5.02 10.42 6.35
N CYS A 165 -3.90 10.95 5.86
CA CYS A 165 -2.83 11.60 6.63
C CYS A 165 -2.69 13.06 6.16
N PRO A 166 -3.71 13.91 6.39
CA PRO A 166 -3.86 15.20 5.70
C PRO A 166 -2.77 16.24 6.01
N GLN A 167 -2.02 16.05 7.11
CA GLN A 167 -0.92 16.94 7.51
C GLN A 167 0.44 16.54 6.91
N LEU A 168 0.54 15.35 6.29
CA LEU A 168 1.74 14.94 5.57
C LEU A 168 1.66 15.47 4.14
N THR A 169 2.47 16.47 3.84
CA THR A 169 2.42 17.20 2.56
C THR A 169 3.56 16.87 1.61
N ASP A 170 4.72 16.44 2.12
CA ASP A 170 5.87 16.09 1.30
C ASP A 170 5.94 14.58 1.01
N PHE A 171 5.59 14.23 -0.23
CA PHE A 171 5.71 12.87 -0.77
C PHE A 171 6.94 12.69 -1.69
N SER A 172 7.87 13.64 -1.72
CA SER A 172 9.04 13.61 -2.61
C SER A 172 9.96 12.41 -2.38
N PHE A 173 9.93 11.82 -1.18
CA PHE A 173 10.66 10.60 -0.84
C PHE A 173 10.33 9.41 -1.75
N ILE A 174 9.11 9.36 -2.34
CA ILE A 174 8.68 8.30 -3.26
C ILE A 174 9.61 8.21 -4.48
N LYS A 175 10.22 9.32 -4.92
CA LYS A 175 11.24 9.33 -6.00
C LYS A 175 12.40 8.37 -5.72
N LYS A 176 12.70 8.08 -4.45
CA LYS A 176 13.82 7.23 -4.01
C LYS A 176 13.43 5.76 -3.83
N LEU A 177 12.14 5.42 -3.83
CA LEU A 177 11.60 4.07 -3.62
C LEU A 177 11.49 3.28 -4.93
N LYS A 178 12.62 2.71 -5.39
CA LYS A 178 12.72 2.14 -6.74
C LYS A 178 12.01 0.79 -6.95
N LYS A 179 11.66 0.08 -5.88
CA LYS A 179 10.98 -1.22 -5.94
C LYS A 179 9.47 -1.12 -5.72
N LEU A 180 8.93 0.08 -5.54
CA LEU A 180 7.52 0.28 -5.21
C LEU A 180 6.61 -0.18 -6.36
N VAL A 181 5.73 -1.14 -6.06
CA VAL A 181 4.78 -1.75 -7.00
C VAL A 181 3.36 -1.33 -6.68
N TRP A 182 3.05 -1.15 -5.41
CA TRP A 182 1.74 -0.73 -4.91
C TRP A 182 1.86 0.60 -4.18
N LEU A 183 1.03 1.57 -4.57
CA LEU A 183 0.94 2.87 -3.92
C LEU A 183 -0.51 3.27 -3.68
N ASP A 184 -0.86 3.56 -2.43
CA ASP A 184 -2.12 4.18 -2.04
C ASP A 184 -1.85 5.50 -1.31
N LEU A 185 -2.40 6.60 -1.83
CA LEU A 185 -2.33 7.94 -1.25
C LEU A 185 -3.72 8.54 -0.99
N SER A 186 -4.75 7.70 -0.95
CA SER A 186 -6.15 8.13 -0.89
C SER A 186 -6.44 8.98 0.36
N GLY A 187 -7.31 9.98 0.21
CA GLY A 187 -7.73 10.86 1.30
C GLY A 187 -6.72 11.92 1.74
N ASN A 188 -5.56 12.05 1.07
CA ASN A 188 -4.63 13.15 1.32
C ASN A 188 -5.02 14.38 0.48
N GLN A 189 -6.05 15.10 0.92
CA GLN A 189 -6.68 16.18 0.15
C GLN A 189 -5.75 17.36 -0.20
N GLN A 190 -4.67 17.57 0.56
CA GLN A 190 -3.68 18.62 0.29
C GLN A 190 -2.71 18.26 -0.85
N LEU A 191 -2.67 17.00 -1.27
CA LEU A 191 -1.80 16.57 -2.36
C LEU A 191 -2.44 16.92 -3.71
N THR A 192 -1.82 17.85 -4.43
CA THR A 192 -2.37 18.42 -5.68
C THR A 192 -1.58 18.06 -6.94
N ASP A 193 -0.42 17.44 -6.81
CA ASP A 193 0.37 16.94 -7.94
C ASP A 193 1.06 15.61 -7.64
N LEU A 194 1.52 14.94 -8.70
CA LEU A 194 2.18 13.63 -8.63
C LEU A 194 3.60 13.68 -9.21
N SER A 195 4.28 14.84 -9.17
CA SER A 195 5.58 15.05 -9.81
C SER A 195 6.69 14.14 -9.29
N PHE A 196 6.49 13.50 -8.14
CA PHE A 196 7.36 12.47 -7.57
C PHE A 196 7.25 11.09 -8.24
N LEU A 197 6.21 10.83 -9.02
CA LEU A 197 6.03 9.56 -9.74
C LEU A 197 6.81 9.55 -11.06
N LEU A 198 8.09 9.18 -11.02
CA LEU A 198 8.95 9.22 -12.21
C LEU A 198 8.53 8.21 -13.29
N ALA A 199 8.93 8.46 -14.56
CA ALA A 199 8.72 7.50 -15.65
C ALA A 199 9.41 6.14 -15.43
N SER A 200 10.38 6.07 -14.51
CA SER A 200 11.06 4.85 -14.09
C SER A 200 10.39 4.13 -12.92
N SER A 201 9.30 4.67 -12.36
CA SER A 201 8.55 4.03 -11.29
C SER A 201 7.96 2.70 -11.77
N GLN A 202 8.08 1.66 -10.94
CA GLN A 202 7.55 0.31 -11.20
C GLN A 202 6.12 0.11 -10.66
N ILE A 203 5.40 1.20 -10.42
CA ILE A 203 4.07 1.18 -9.83
C ILE A 203 3.09 0.52 -10.82
N VAL A 204 2.45 -0.54 -10.34
CA VAL A 204 1.42 -1.29 -11.06
C VAL A 204 0.03 -0.95 -10.55
N PHE A 205 -0.10 -0.73 -9.24
CA PHE A 205 -1.34 -0.37 -8.56
C PHE A 205 -1.22 1.01 -7.95
N LEU A 206 -2.14 1.90 -8.32
CA LEU A 206 -2.19 3.27 -7.81
C LEU A 206 -3.60 3.60 -7.33
N GLN A 207 -3.73 3.99 -6.07
CA GLN A 207 -4.99 4.44 -5.47
C GLN A 207 -4.88 5.89 -5.01
N LEU A 208 -5.84 6.70 -5.47
CA LEU A 208 -5.90 8.15 -5.34
C LEU A 208 -7.36 8.59 -5.12
N LEU A 209 -8.09 7.86 -4.27
CA LEU A 209 -9.48 8.17 -3.93
C LEU A 209 -9.57 9.35 -2.97
N ASP A 210 -10.74 9.97 -2.88
CA ASP A 210 -11.04 11.08 -1.97
C ASP A 210 -10.09 12.28 -2.10
N MET A 211 -9.70 12.59 -3.35
CA MET A 211 -8.81 13.69 -3.72
C MET A 211 -9.30 14.41 -4.98
N GLU A 212 -8.93 15.67 -5.15
CA GLU A 212 -9.31 16.51 -6.30
C GLU A 212 -8.16 16.67 -7.31
N LEU A 213 -7.41 15.59 -7.57
CA LEU A 213 -6.19 15.64 -8.41
C LEU A 213 -6.46 15.97 -9.88
N LEU A 214 -7.59 15.54 -10.44
CA LEU A 214 -7.86 15.68 -11.88
C LEU A 214 -8.22 17.11 -12.33
N ASP A 215 -8.36 18.04 -11.38
CA ASP A 215 -8.47 19.47 -11.68
C ASP A 215 -7.09 20.08 -12.05
N ASN A 216 -5.99 19.41 -11.69
CA ASN A 216 -4.66 19.75 -12.15
C ASN A 216 -4.32 19.01 -13.48
N PRO A 217 -4.22 19.72 -14.62
CA PRO A 217 -3.98 19.07 -15.92
C PRO A 217 -2.61 18.38 -16.01
N LYS A 218 -1.64 18.74 -15.15
CA LYS A 218 -0.33 18.06 -15.10
C LYS A 218 -0.44 16.61 -14.65
N VAL A 219 -1.48 16.26 -13.88
CA VAL A 219 -1.69 14.89 -13.38
C VAL A 219 -1.86 13.90 -14.53
N PHE A 220 -2.63 14.24 -15.56
CA PHE A 220 -2.79 13.42 -16.77
C PHE A 220 -1.44 13.10 -17.43
N LYS A 221 -0.63 14.14 -17.67
CA LYS A 221 0.72 13.99 -18.25
C LYS A 221 1.65 13.18 -17.36
N GLN A 222 1.43 13.19 -16.05
CA GLN A 222 2.26 12.46 -15.12
C GLN A 222 1.91 10.98 -15.08
N LEU A 223 0.62 10.65 -15.01
CA LEU A 223 0.12 9.28 -15.04
C LEU A 223 0.46 8.56 -16.35
N SER A 224 0.39 9.24 -17.50
CA SER A 224 0.72 8.65 -18.80
C SER A 224 2.19 8.28 -18.99
N LYS A 225 3.09 8.74 -18.11
CA LYS A 225 4.50 8.32 -18.10
C LYS A 225 4.72 6.98 -17.37
N LEU A 226 3.76 6.52 -16.58
CA LEU A 226 3.90 5.32 -15.74
C LEU A 226 3.67 4.06 -16.58
N LYS A 227 4.74 3.56 -17.19
CA LYS A 227 4.70 2.46 -18.16
C LYS A 227 4.16 1.13 -17.60
N TYR A 228 4.28 0.94 -16.29
CA TYR A 228 3.88 -0.29 -15.61
C TYR A 228 2.49 -0.18 -14.95
N LEU A 229 1.85 0.99 -14.98
CA LEU A 229 0.57 1.22 -14.34
C LEU A 229 -0.53 0.39 -15.03
N LYS A 230 -1.04 -0.62 -14.32
CA LYS A 230 -2.11 -1.49 -14.82
C LYS A 230 -3.46 -1.21 -14.16
N TYR A 231 -3.44 -0.79 -12.90
CA TYR A 231 -4.64 -0.57 -12.09
C TYR A 231 -4.58 0.80 -11.44
N LEU A 232 -5.54 1.65 -11.80
CA LEU A 232 -5.71 2.98 -11.24
C LEU A 232 -7.10 3.11 -10.64
N THR A 233 -7.17 3.50 -9.38
CA THR A 233 -8.40 3.98 -8.76
C THR A 233 -8.22 5.44 -8.39
N ILE A 234 -9.07 6.33 -8.88
CA ILE A 234 -8.93 7.78 -8.73
C ILE A 234 -10.29 8.48 -8.71
N SER A 235 -10.42 9.49 -7.85
CA SER A 235 -11.59 10.38 -7.81
C SER A 235 -11.60 11.36 -8.99
N GLY A 236 -12.79 11.61 -9.54
CA GLY A 236 -12.96 12.58 -10.62
C GLY A 236 -14.35 12.54 -11.24
N LYS A 237 -14.70 13.61 -11.96
CA LYS A 237 -15.96 13.67 -12.71
C LYS A 237 -15.92 12.64 -13.85
N GLN A 238 -17.09 12.13 -14.22
CA GLN A 238 -17.21 11.12 -15.29
C GLN A 238 -16.52 11.54 -16.59
N THR A 239 -16.57 12.82 -16.95
CA THR A 239 -15.89 13.37 -18.14
C THR A 239 -14.37 13.32 -18.03
N GLN A 240 -13.80 13.70 -16.88
CA GLN A 240 -12.36 13.61 -16.60
C GLN A 240 -11.88 12.15 -16.64
N ILE A 241 -12.63 11.23 -16.01
CA ILE A 241 -12.31 9.80 -16.03
C ILE A 241 -12.38 9.23 -17.44
N THR A 242 -13.37 9.63 -18.23
CA THR A 242 -13.50 9.20 -19.63
C THR A 242 -12.30 9.65 -20.47
N GLU A 243 -11.84 10.89 -20.29
CA GLU A 243 -10.66 11.40 -20.99
C GLU A 243 -9.36 10.73 -20.49
N LEU A 244 -9.23 10.51 -19.19
CA LEU A 244 -8.08 9.84 -18.59
C LEU A 244 -7.89 8.43 -19.16
N ARG A 245 -8.99 7.69 -19.34
CA ARG A 245 -8.97 6.35 -19.93
C ARG A 245 -8.45 6.34 -21.37
N LYS A 246 -8.70 7.39 -22.16
CA LYS A 246 -8.13 7.50 -23.52
C LYS A 246 -6.62 7.67 -23.48
N GLN A 247 -6.09 8.37 -22.47
CA GLN A 247 -4.65 8.58 -22.30
C GLN A 247 -3.94 7.39 -21.63
N LEU A 248 -4.69 6.54 -20.94
CA LEU A 248 -4.20 5.32 -20.29
C LEU A 248 -4.90 4.07 -20.88
N PRO A 249 -4.76 3.81 -22.19
CA PRO A 249 -5.60 2.82 -22.87
C PRO A 249 -5.32 1.37 -22.44
N ASN A 250 -4.18 1.11 -21.80
CA ASN A 250 -3.79 -0.20 -21.26
C ASN A 250 -4.07 -0.34 -19.75
N CYS A 251 -4.66 0.68 -19.12
CA CYS A 251 -4.90 0.71 -17.68
C CYS A 251 -6.38 0.43 -17.37
N VAL A 252 -6.62 -0.41 -16.37
CA VAL A 252 -7.93 -0.55 -15.72
C VAL A 252 -8.12 0.67 -14.82
N VAL A 253 -9.11 1.50 -15.12
CA VAL A 253 -9.39 2.73 -14.35
C VAL A 253 -10.73 2.58 -13.65
N ASN A 254 -10.74 2.73 -12.32
CA ASN A 254 -11.93 2.60 -11.46
C ASN A 254 -12.69 1.28 -11.69
N GLY A 255 -11.94 0.20 -11.89
CA GLY A 255 -12.48 -1.14 -12.16
C GLY A 255 -13.12 -1.32 -13.54
N ILE A 256 -13.00 -0.34 -14.44
CA ILE A 256 -13.41 -0.45 -15.83
C ILE A 256 -12.22 -0.92 -16.65
N SER A 257 -12.40 -2.00 -17.42
CA SER A 257 -11.35 -2.61 -18.24
C SER A 257 -10.64 -1.60 -19.15
N ALA A 258 -9.36 -1.88 -19.41
CA ALA A 258 -8.53 -1.15 -20.35
C ALA A 258 -9.16 -1.14 -21.75
N ILE A 259 -9.00 -0.03 -22.48
CA ILE A 259 -9.54 0.13 -23.85
C ILE A 259 -8.88 -0.87 -24.80
N ASN A 260 -7.57 -1.08 -24.64
CA ASN A 260 -6.76 -1.95 -25.47
C ASN A 260 -6.73 -3.41 -24.97
N ASN A 261 -7.63 -3.83 -24.08
CA ASN A 261 -7.79 -5.25 -23.78
C ASN A 261 -8.39 -5.97 -25.00
N GLN A 262 -7.55 -6.17 -26.01
CA GLN A 262 -7.63 -7.31 -26.90
C GLN A 262 -7.03 -8.48 -26.14
N SER A 263 -7.84 -9.50 -25.92
CA SER A 263 -7.40 -10.83 -25.52
C SER A 263 -6.26 -11.27 -26.43
N TYR A 264 -5.06 -11.46 -25.87
CA TYR A 264 -3.96 -12.18 -26.51
C TYR A 264 -3.60 -13.37 -25.63
#